data_AF-A0A2S6PII1-F1
#
_entry.id   AF-A0A2S6PII1-F1
#
_cell.length_a   1.000
_cell.length_b   1.000
_cell.length_c   1.000
_cell.angle_alpha   90.00
_cell.angle_beta   90.00
_cell.angle_gamma   90.00
#
_symmetry.space_group_name_H-M   'P 1'
#
loop_
_entity.id
_entity.type
_entity.pdbx_description
1 polymer ?
#
loop_
_entity_poly.entity_id
_entity_poly.type
_entity_poly.pdbx_seq_one_letter_code
_entity_poly.pdbx_strand_id
1 'polypeptide(L)'
;MRRLLLIAPLLLFTVACGVVQSSEGVATDAAREVAGRAGERLYGQRPRTAEEAGRAASGIDGVEVMRVTGTSTHDGDGVDVVVRTSGSAYNGWFDVEEVTVRRCFEVRVSPESEWREEPRDVDCPDSRPLTFAPPPEPPRLPYEELRARLPRVPERGRVDEAEVRRVLAALDMDPAIRTEVKADGGRVGVLLSVKGNGFDPQDCLLARVGPGATEVWTPPRIQRMPGEGGCTVGNALDPAPAPH
;
A
#
# COMPACT_ATOMS: atom_id res chain seq x y z
N MET A 1 78.32 30.30 -23.06
CA MET A 1 77.18 30.70 -23.91
C MET A 1 76.66 29.50 -24.70
N ARG A 2 75.62 28.80 -24.22
CA ARG A 2 74.62 28.06 -25.04
C ARG A 2 73.76 27.14 -24.15
N ARG A 3 72.45 27.23 -24.37
CA ARG A 3 71.41 26.17 -24.23
C ARG A 3 70.94 25.81 -22.82
N LEU A 4 69.95 26.57 -22.35
CA LEU A 4 68.95 26.13 -21.37
C LEU A 4 67.56 26.55 -21.89
N LEU A 5 67.03 25.77 -22.83
CA LEU A 5 65.64 25.82 -23.30
C LEU A 5 65.35 24.44 -23.88
N LEU A 6 64.17 23.88 -23.55
CA LEU A 6 63.58 22.61 -23.99
C LEU A 6 63.63 21.43 -22.99
N ILE A 7 62.95 21.54 -21.85
CA ILE A 7 62.34 20.36 -21.19
C ILE A 7 60.97 20.77 -20.59
N ALA A 8 59.97 20.89 -21.45
CA ALA A 8 58.52 20.81 -21.18
C ALA A 8 57.85 20.84 -22.56
N PRO A 9 57.28 19.73 -23.07
CA PRO A 9 56.04 19.16 -22.51
C PRO A 9 55.94 17.63 -22.69
N LEU A 10 55.96 16.86 -21.61
CA LEU A 10 55.77 15.41 -21.71
C LEU A 10 55.18 14.85 -20.42
N LEU A 11 54.04 15.42 -20.00
CA LEU A 11 53.27 14.97 -18.82
C LEU A 11 51.79 15.40 -18.94
N LEU A 12 51.18 15.13 -20.10
CA LEU A 12 49.75 15.32 -20.34
C LEU A 12 49.18 14.09 -21.08
N PHE A 13 49.28 12.92 -20.45
CA PHE A 13 48.51 11.72 -20.84
C PHE A 13 48.32 10.82 -19.61
N THR A 14 47.76 11.38 -18.52
CA THR A 14 47.07 10.55 -17.53
C THR A 14 45.67 10.28 -18.06
N VAL A 15 45.61 9.22 -18.86
CA VAL A 15 44.49 8.31 -19.10
C VAL A 15 43.24 8.65 -18.27
N ALA A 16 42.32 9.41 -18.86
CA ALA A 16 40.93 9.41 -18.45
C ALA A 16 40.30 8.10 -18.97
N CYS A 17 40.43 7.01 -18.20
CA CYS A 17 39.58 5.83 -18.37
C CYS A 17 38.15 6.21 -17.93
N GLY A 18 37.47 6.99 -18.75
CA GLY A 18 36.01 7.10 -18.68
C GLY A 18 35.43 5.77 -19.10
N VAL A 19 34.80 5.05 -18.19
CA VAL A 19 34.04 3.85 -18.49
C VAL A 19 32.92 4.27 -19.45
N VAL A 20 33.10 4.00 -20.74
CA VAL A 20 32.02 4.15 -21.71
C VAL A 20 30.97 3.10 -21.35
N GLN A 21 29.84 3.54 -20.78
CA GLN A 21 28.73 2.63 -20.50
C GLN A 21 28.26 2.01 -21.81
N SER A 22 28.22 0.67 -21.86
CA SER A 22 27.67 -0.05 -23.00
C SER A 22 26.16 0.20 -23.10
N SER A 23 25.60 0.09 -24.30
CA SER A 23 24.14 0.13 -24.48
C SER A 23 23.43 -0.94 -23.64
N GLU A 24 24.04 -2.12 -23.46
CA GLU A 24 23.53 -3.14 -22.53
C GLU A 24 23.50 -2.69 -21.07
N GLY A 25 24.52 -1.93 -20.62
CA GLY A 25 24.57 -1.33 -19.29
C GLY A 25 23.44 -0.32 -19.10
N VAL A 26 23.26 0.59 -20.06
CA VAL A 26 22.17 1.58 -20.04
C VAL A 26 20.80 0.89 -20.06
N ALA A 27 20.62 -0.15 -20.88
CA ALA A 27 19.39 -0.93 -20.92
C ALA A 27 19.14 -1.67 -19.59
N THR A 28 20.20 -2.10 -18.90
CA THR A 28 20.10 -2.72 -17.57
C THR A 28 19.71 -1.70 -16.50
N ASP A 29 20.27 -0.50 -16.54
CA ASP A 29 19.90 0.60 -15.65
C ASP A 29 18.43 1.00 -15.85
N ALA A 30 17.96 1.06 -17.11
CA ALA A 30 16.55 1.28 -17.43
C ALA A 30 15.65 0.16 -16.87
N ALA A 31 16.09 -1.11 -16.96
CA ALA A 31 15.37 -2.23 -16.36
C ALA A 31 15.33 -2.11 -14.81
N ARG A 32 16.42 -1.68 -14.18
CA ARG A 32 16.51 -1.45 -12.73
C ARG A 32 15.59 -0.31 -12.30
N GLU A 33 15.46 0.75 -13.08
CA GLU A 33 14.54 1.85 -12.79
C GLU A 33 13.08 1.36 -12.70
N VAL A 34 12.67 0.46 -13.60
CA VAL A 34 11.35 -0.19 -13.53
C VAL A 34 11.19 -0.98 -12.22
N ALA A 35 12.22 -1.74 -11.82
CA ALA A 35 12.21 -2.45 -10.53
C ALA A 35 12.20 -1.49 -9.32
N GLY A 36 12.87 -0.35 -9.42
CA GLY A 36 12.89 0.70 -8.40
C GLY A 36 11.50 1.31 -8.18
N ARG A 37 10.75 1.56 -9.26
CA ARG A 37 9.34 1.97 -9.17
C ARG A 37 8.46 0.93 -8.48
N ALA A 38 8.78 -0.35 -8.62
CA ALA A 38 8.12 -1.40 -7.85
C ALA A 38 8.41 -1.29 -6.35
N GLY A 39 9.67 -1.07 -5.97
CA GLY A 39 10.05 -0.77 -4.58
C GLY A 39 9.33 0.43 -4.00
N GLU A 40 9.31 1.56 -4.71
CA GLU A 40 8.57 2.76 -4.32
C GLU A 40 7.06 2.47 -4.13
N ARG A 41 6.44 1.76 -5.08
CA ARG A 41 5.01 1.41 -4.98
C ARG A 41 4.71 0.57 -3.75
N LEU A 42 5.54 -0.45 -3.49
CA LEU A 42 5.39 -1.35 -2.34
C LEU A 42 5.61 -0.62 -1.02
N TYR A 43 6.61 0.25 -0.94
CA TYR A 43 6.82 1.12 0.22
C TYR A 43 5.59 1.99 0.49
N GLY A 44 5.02 2.59 -0.56
CA GLY A 44 3.84 3.45 -0.46
C GLY A 44 2.57 2.70 -0.07
N GLN A 45 2.38 1.45 -0.52
CA GLN A 45 1.17 0.66 -0.19
C GLN A 45 1.25 -0.06 1.15
N ARG A 46 2.46 -0.32 1.66
CA ARG A 46 2.70 -1.08 2.89
C ARG A 46 1.90 -2.40 2.93
N PRO A 47 2.05 -3.28 1.91
CA PRO A 47 1.45 -4.61 1.96
C PRO A 47 1.92 -5.31 3.24
N ARG A 48 1.09 -6.17 3.85
CA ARG A 48 1.38 -6.86 5.12
C ARG A 48 1.94 -8.26 4.91
N THR A 49 1.54 -8.91 3.82
CA THR A 49 1.88 -10.30 3.53
C THR A 49 2.69 -10.41 2.26
N ALA A 50 3.40 -11.53 2.11
CA ALA A 50 4.09 -11.88 0.88
C ALA A 50 3.15 -11.90 -0.34
N GLU A 51 1.94 -12.43 -0.18
CA GLU A 51 0.96 -12.47 -1.26
C GLU A 51 0.46 -11.07 -1.65
N GLU A 52 0.22 -10.18 -0.68
CA GLU A 52 -0.13 -8.79 -0.95
C GLU A 52 1.00 -8.06 -1.68
N ALA A 53 2.26 -8.25 -1.26
CA ALA A 53 3.42 -7.65 -1.91
C ALA A 53 3.59 -8.16 -3.35
N GLY A 54 3.49 -9.48 -3.55
CA GLY A 54 3.56 -10.08 -4.88
C GLY A 54 2.43 -9.61 -5.80
N ARG A 55 1.20 -9.58 -5.30
CA ARG A 55 0.03 -9.06 -6.04
C ARG A 55 0.23 -7.59 -6.42
N ALA A 56 0.62 -6.76 -5.46
CA ALA A 56 0.90 -5.34 -5.68
C ALA A 56 1.96 -5.12 -6.77
N ALA A 57 3.08 -5.83 -6.68
CA ALA A 57 4.16 -5.77 -7.67
C ALA A 57 3.71 -6.24 -9.05
N SER A 58 2.92 -7.32 -9.13
CA SER A 58 2.40 -7.84 -10.40
C SER A 58 1.42 -6.89 -11.11
N GLY A 59 0.85 -5.92 -10.39
CA GLY A 59 -0.02 -4.89 -10.96
C GLY A 59 0.74 -3.69 -11.55
N ILE A 60 2.08 -3.74 -11.59
CA ILE A 60 2.92 -2.65 -12.10
C ILE A 60 3.31 -2.95 -13.54
N ASP A 61 3.08 -1.99 -14.43
CA ASP A 61 3.41 -2.13 -15.84
C ASP A 61 4.91 -2.40 -16.04
N GLY A 62 5.22 -3.47 -16.80
CA GLY A 62 6.60 -3.88 -17.09
C GLY A 62 7.27 -4.74 -16.00
N VAL A 63 6.51 -5.18 -14.98
CA VAL A 63 7.01 -6.02 -13.88
C VAL A 63 6.42 -7.43 -13.97
N GLU A 64 7.29 -8.43 -14.06
CA GLU A 64 6.92 -9.84 -13.90
C GLU A 64 7.45 -10.36 -12.56
N VAL A 65 6.57 -10.75 -11.64
CA VAL A 65 7.00 -11.29 -10.34
C VAL A 65 7.47 -12.73 -10.53
N MET A 66 8.73 -13.03 -10.24
CA MET A 66 9.35 -14.34 -10.47
C MET A 66 9.35 -15.22 -9.22
N ARG A 67 9.54 -14.62 -8.05
CA ARG A 67 9.58 -15.29 -6.75
C ARG A 67 9.19 -14.32 -5.65
N VAL A 68 8.51 -14.82 -4.62
CA VAL A 68 8.28 -14.08 -3.37
C VAL A 68 8.72 -14.98 -2.22
N THR A 69 9.56 -14.45 -1.33
CA THR A 69 10.07 -15.15 -0.15
C THR A 69 9.80 -14.33 1.10
N GLY A 70 9.51 -15.01 2.23
CA GLY A 70 9.09 -14.37 3.48
C GLY A 70 7.59 -14.55 3.74
N THR A 71 7.13 -14.11 4.92
CA THR A 71 5.73 -14.28 5.35
C THR A 71 5.06 -12.97 5.74
N SER A 72 5.80 -12.06 6.39
CA SER A 72 5.33 -10.78 6.88
C SER A 72 6.30 -9.69 6.44
N THR A 73 5.79 -8.57 5.97
CA THR A 73 6.59 -7.37 5.66
C THR A 73 6.85 -6.52 6.90
N HIS A 74 6.22 -6.84 8.03
CA HIS A 74 6.28 -6.05 9.26
C HIS A 74 7.05 -6.74 10.39
N ASP A 75 7.51 -7.97 10.18
CA ASP A 75 8.22 -8.79 11.17
C ASP A 75 9.49 -9.41 10.55
N GLY A 76 10.54 -9.55 11.36
CA GLY A 76 11.79 -10.18 10.93
C GLY A 76 12.43 -9.52 9.71
N ASP A 77 12.96 -10.33 8.79
CA ASP A 77 13.70 -9.88 7.60
C ASP A 77 12.80 -9.26 6.51
N GLY A 78 11.47 -9.31 6.68
CA GLY A 78 10.49 -8.81 5.71
C GLY A 78 10.17 -9.81 4.59
N VAL A 79 9.84 -9.26 3.41
CA VAL A 79 9.54 -10.01 2.19
C VAL A 79 10.49 -9.59 1.08
N ASP A 80 11.10 -10.57 0.43
CA ASP A 80 11.92 -10.36 -0.77
C ASP A 80 11.09 -10.72 -2.01
N VAL A 81 10.93 -9.77 -2.92
CA VAL A 81 10.21 -9.92 -4.19
C VAL A 81 11.22 -9.88 -5.33
N VAL A 82 11.43 -11.01 -6.00
CA VAL A 82 12.24 -11.06 -7.22
C VAL A 82 11.36 -10.71 -8.40
N VAL A 83 11.68 -9.61 -9.07
CA VAL A 83 10.98 -9.12 -10.25
C VAL A 83 11.86 -9.25 -11.48
N ARG A 84 11.28 -9.64 -12.61
CA ARG A 84 11.90 -9.55 -13.94
C ARG A 84 11.33 -8.34 -14.65
N THR A 85 12.22 -7.48 -15.12
CA THR A 85 11.87 -6.26 -15.86
C THR A 85 12.66 -6.21 -17.15
N SER A 86 12.18 -5.40 -18.10
CA SER A 86 12.87 -5.11 -19.34
C SER A 86 13.25 -3.64 -19.40
N GLY A 87 14.43 -3.36 -19.95
CA GLY A 87 14.87 -2.02 -20.28
C GLY A 87 15.49 -2.03 -21.67
N SER A 88 15.42 -0.88 -22.34
CA SER A 88 15.98 -0.72 -23.67
C SER A 88 16.86 0.52 -23.77
N ALA A 89 17.87 0.45 -24.63
CA ALA A 89 18.76 1.54 -24.94
C ALA A 89 19.25 1.44 -26.38
N TYR A 90 19.59 2.56 -26.99
CA TYR A 90 20.12 2.59 -28.35
C TYR A 90 21.64 2.49 -28.35
N ASN A 91 22.20 1.74 -29.29
CA ASN A 91 23.64 1.76 -29.56
C ASN A 91 24.06 3.09 -30.24
N GLY A 92 25.23 3.60 -29.89
CA GLY A 92 25.72 4.90 -30.36
C GLY A 92 26.62 4.82 -31.60
N TRP A 93 26.15 5.46 -32.68
CA TRP A 93 26.78 6.50 -33.53
C TRP A 93 26.61 6.26 -35.04
N PHE A 94 26.43 5.02 -35.51
CA PHE A 94 26.30 4.75 -36.95
C PHE A 94 25.18 3.78 -37.36
N ASP A 95 24.62 3.02 -36.42
CA ASP A 95 23.39 2.23 -36.57
C ASP A 95 22.59 2.39 -35.27
N VAL A 96 21.28 2.66 -35.37
CA VAL A 96 20.37 2.87 -34.22
C VAL A 96 19.58 1.58 -34.01
N GLU A 97 20.27 0.55 -33.55
CA GLU A 97 19.66 -0.69 -33.10
C GLU A 97 19.29 -0.56 -31.61
N GLU A 98 18.01 -0.77 -31.30
CA GLU A 98 17.54 -0.81 -29.93
C GLU A 98 17.98 -2.14 -29.28
N VAL A 99 18.80 -2.05 -28.25
CA VAL A 99 19.17 -3.19 -27.40
C VAL A 99 18.16 -3.27 -26.28
N THR A 100 17.41 -4.37 -26.22
CA THR A 100 16.50 -4.68 -25.11
C THR A 100 17.10 -5.79 -24.25
N VAL A 101 17.21 -5.54 -22.94
CA VAL A 101 17.64 -6.54 -21.97
C VAL A 101 16.49 -6.93 -21.06
N ARG A 102 16.52 -8.16 -20.55
CA ARG A 102 15.63 -8.63 -19.48
C ARG A 102 16.50 -9.08 -18.31
N ARG A 103 16.28 -8.48 -17.15
CA ARG A 103 17.07 -8.73 -15.93
C ARG A 103 16.15 -8.93 -14.75
N CYS A 104 16.68 -9.59 -13.71
CA CYS A 104 15.95 -9.81 -12.48
C CYS A 104 16.58 -9.01 -11.34
N PHE A 105 15.72 -8.46 -10.51
CA PHE A 105 16.10 -7.64 -9.38
C PHE A 105 15.32 -8.10 -8.15
N GLU A 106 16.00 -8.09 -7.00
CA GLU A 106 15.37 -8.30 -5.69
C GLU A 106 14.95 -6.95 -5.12
N VAL A 107 13.66 -6.85 -4.79
CA VAL A 107 13.04 -5.72 -4.10
C VAL A 107 12.63 -6.19 -2.72
N ARG A 108 13.23 -5.61 -1.69
CA ARG A 108 12.92 -5.92 -0.29
C ARG A 108 11.80 -5.02 0.22
N VAL A 109 10.88 -5.61 0.97
CA VAL A 109 9.83 -4.92 1.71
C VAL A 109 9.88 -5.36 3.17
N SER A 110 10.52 -4.56 4.01
CA SER A 110 10.64 -4.78 5.45
C SER A 110 10.40 -3.48 6.24
N PRO A 111 10.30 -3.52 7.57
CA PRO A 111 10.24 -2.32 8.40
C PRO A 111 11.48 -1.42 8.27
N GLU A 112 12.61 -2.02 7.88
CA GLU A 112 13.90 -1.35 7.72
C GLU A 112 14.12 -0.83 6.29
N SER A 113 13.25 -1.20 5.33
CA SER A 113 13.34 -0.73 3.96
C SER A 113 13.20 0.78 3.87
N GLU A 114 14.08 1.40 3.10
CA GLU A 114 14.06 2.84 2.87
C GLU A 114 13.29 3.19 1.59
N TRP A 115 12.73 4.40 1.57
CA TRP A 115 12.18 4.94 0.33
C TRP A 115 13.29 5.06 -0.72
N ARG A 116 13.04 4.55 -1.93
CA ARG A 116 14.04 4.49 -3.03
C ARG A 116 15.27 3.63 -2.73
N GLU A 117 15.13 2.62 -1.87
CA GLU A 117 16.14 1.58 -1.78
C GLU A 117 16.37 0.96 -3.17
N GLU A 118 17.64 0.87 -3.57
CA GLU A 118 18.02 0.40 -4.90
C GLU A 118 17.82 -1.12 -5.00
N PRO A 119 17.09 -1.63 -6.02
CA PRO A 119 16.92 -3.07 -6.22
C PRO A 119 18.26 -3.77 -6.47
N ARG A 120 18.46 -4.94 -5.86
CA ARG A 120 19.70 -5.72 -6.01
C ARG A 120 19.65 -6.60 -7.25
N ASP A 121 20.74 -6.72 -7.99
CA ASP A 121 20.82 -7.68 -9.10
C ASP A 121 20.77 -9.11 -8.59
N VAL A 122 19.94 -9.94 -9.21
CA VAL A 122 19.86 -11.37 -8.93
C VAL A 122 19.70 -12.17 -10.21
N ASP A 123 20.11 -13.44 -10.16
CA ASP A 123 19.85 -14.37 -11.26
C ASP A 123 18.35 -14.59 -11.44
N CYS A 124 17.91 -14.57 -12.68
CA CYS A 124 16.51 -14.83 -13.01
C CYS A 124 16.15 -16.29 -12.69
N PRO A 125 15.13 -16.54 -11.85
CA PRO A 125 14.60 -17.88 -11.68
C PRO A 125 14.12 -18.48 -13.01
N ASP A 126 14.36 -19.78 -13.23
CA ASP A 126 13.88 -20.51 -14.41
C ASP A 126 12.35 -20.73 -14.41
N SER A 127 11.67 -20.36 -13.33
CA SER A 127 10.22 -20.49 -13.21
C SER A 127 9.47 -19.49 -14.09
N ARG A 128 8.20 -19.80 -14.37
CA ARG A 128 7.29 -18.82 -14.98
C ARG A 128 6.96 -17.70 -13.98
N PRO A 129 6.58 -16.50 -14.47
CA PRO A 129 6.05 -15.46 -13.60
C PRO A 129 4.88 -15.99 -12.76
N LEU A 130 4.85 -15.57 -11.50
CA LEU A 130 3.77 -15.85 -10.57
C LEU A 130 2.52 -15.08 -10.95
N THR A 131 1.37 -15.70 -10.73
CA THR A 131 0.05 -15.09 -10.91
C THR A 131 -0.66 -15.02 -9.57
N PHE A 132 -1.27 -13.88 -9.27
CA PHE A 132 -1.98 -13.65 -8.01
C PHE A 132 -3.49 -13.54 -8.27
N ALA A 133 -4.29 -14.15 -7.40
CA ALA A 133 -5.73 -13.94 -7.42
C ALA A 133 -6.04 -12.46 -7.12
N PRO A 134 -7.15 -11.89 -7.62
CA PRO A 134 -7.61 -10.57 -7.20
C PRO A 134 -7.69 -10.45 -5.67
N PRO A 135 -7.53 -9.25 -5.09
CA PRO A 135 -7.71 -9.07 -3.66
C PRO A 135 -9.14 -9.48 -3.26
N PRO A 136 -9.34 -10.08 -2.08
CA PRO A 136 -10.68 -10.39 -1.60
C PRO A 136 -11.51 -9.11 -1.50
N GLU A 137 -12.79 -9.17 -1.92
CA GLU A 137 -13.71 -8.05 -1.74
C GLU A 137 -13.91 -7.81 -0.23
N PRO A 138 -13.81 -6.55 0.25
CA PRO A 138 -14.05 -6.26 1.66
C PRO A 138 -15.50 -6.61 2.04
N PRO A 139 -15.75 -7.09 3.27
CA PRO A 139 -17.10 -7.42 3.70
C PRO A 139 -17.98 -6.18 3.70
N ARG A 140 -19.23 -6.35 3.26
CA ARG A 140 -20.19 -5.25 3.20
C ARG A 140 -20.76 -4.97 4.59
N LEU A 141 -20.80 -3.70 4.96
CA LEU A 141 -21.41 -3.27 6.22
C LEU A 141 -22.95 -3.33 6.14
N PRO A 142 -23.63 -3.88 7.15
CA PRO A 142 -25.07 -4.18 7.10
C PRO A 142 -25.93 -2.95 7.41
N TYR A 143 -25.97 -1.96 6.50
CA TYR A 143 -26.69 -0.69 6.71
C TYR A 143 -28.18 -0.90 7.01
N GLU A 144 -28.89 -1.61 6.12
CA GLU A 144 -30.34 -1.76 6.21
C GLU A 144 -30.75 -2.65 7.37
N GLU A 145 -30.03 -3.75 7.60
CA GLU A 145 -30.28 -4.67 8.69
C GLU A 145 -30.03 -4.01 10.05
N LEU A 146 -28.95 -3.22 10.18
CA LEU A 146 -28.67 -2.47 11.39
C LEU A 146 -29.78 -1.43 11.65
N ARG A 147 -30.15 -0.66 10.62
CA ARG A 147 -31.21 0.37 10.72
C ARG A 147 -32.56 -0.21 11.10
N ALA A 148 -32.88 -1.40 10.60
CA ALA A 148 -34.14 -2.09 10.86
C ALA A 148 -34.20 -2.71 12.27
N ARG A 149 -33.08 -3.25 12.77
CA ARG A 149 -33.07 -4.02 14.03
C ARG A 149 -32.71 -3.22 15.27
N LEU A 150 -32.06 -2.06 15.14
CA LEU A 150 -31.74 -1.23 16.31
C LEU A 150 -33.02 -0.78 17.04
N PRO A 151 -33.03 -0.80 18.38
CA PRO A 151 -34.21 -0.47 19.16
C PRO A 151 -34.62 0.99 18.94
N ARG A 152 -35.93 1.22 18.84
CA ARG A 152 -36.54 2.55 18.76
C ARG A 152 -36.99 2.96 20.16
N VAL A 153 -36.33 3.96 20.74
CA VAL A 153 -36.62 4.42 22.10
C VAL A 153 -37.51 5.66 22.03
N PRO A 154 -38.69 5.68 22.67
CA PRO A 154 -39.52 6.88 22.76
C PRO A 154 -38.79 8.06 23.45
N GLU A 155 -39.24 9.30 23.27
CA GLU A 155 -38.59 10.51 23.83
C GLU A 155 -38.38 10.46 25.35
N ARG A 156 -39.28 9.80 26.09
CA ARG A 156 -39.19 9.63 27.55
C ARG A 156 -38.61 8.27 27.98
N GLY A 157 -38.18 7.47 27.02
CA GLY A 157 -37.62 6.15 27.24
C GLY A 157 -36.17 6.19 27.75
N ARG A 158 -35.66 5.02 28.13
CA ARG A 158 -34.25 4.80 28.43
C ARG A 158 -33.69 3.80 27.44
N VAL A 159 -32.47 4.04 26.98
CA VAL A 159 -31.76 3.13 26.08
C VAL A 159 -31.14 1.99 26.91
N ASP A 160 -31.36 0.74 26.49
CA ASP A 160 -30.66 -0.44 27.04
C ASP A 160 -29.45 -0.77 26.16
N GLU A 161 -28.23 -0.54 26.66
CA GLU A 161 -26.99 -0.91 25.97
C GLU A 161 -26.91 -2.43 25.74
N ALA A 162 -27.40 -3.23 26.70
CA ALA A 162 -27.38 -4.68 26.56
C ALA A 162 -28.30 -5.15 25.43
N GLU A 163 -29.43 -4.47 25.20
CA GLU A 163 -30.30 -4.72 24.04
C GLU A 163 -29.58 -4.41 22.73
N VAL A 164 -28.91 -3.27 22.65
CA VAL A 164 -28.10 -2.91 21.46
C VAL A 164 -27.04 -3.98 21.19
N ARG A 165 -26.30 -4.41 22.22
CA ARG A 165 -25.29 -5.49 22.08
C ARG A 165 -25.90 -6.83 21.64
N ARG A 166 -27.08 -7.19 22.16
CA ARG A 166 -27.81 -8.41 21.74
C ARG A 166 -28.22 -8.33 20.27
N VAL A 167 -28.74 -7.17 19.82
CA VAL A 167 -29.08 -6.96 18.41
C VAL A 167 -27.86 -7.12 17.52
N LEU A 168 -26.73 -6.50 17.88
CA LEU A 168 -25.48 -6.60 17.13
C LEU A 168 -24.97 -8.04 17.07
N ALA A 169 -25.01 -8.78 18.19
CA ALA A 169 -24.60 -10.19 18.21
C ALA A 169 -25.51 -11.10 17.35
N ALA A 170 -26.75 -10.68 17.08
CA ALA A 170 -27.69 -11.39 16.22
C ALA A 170 -27.61 -10.97 14.74
N LEU A 171 -26.81 -9.95 14.42
CA LEU A 171 -26.39 -9.68 13.04
C LEU A 171 -25.25 -10.66 12.76
N ASP A 172 -25.49 -11.62 11.88
CA ASP A 172 -24.48 -12.60 11.41
C ASP A 172 -23.42 -11.86 10.58
N MET A 173 -22.54 -11.13 11.26
CA MET A 173 -21.54 -10.24 10.67
C MET A 173 -20.26 -11.00 10.36
N ASP A 174 -19.60 -10.61 9.26
CA ASP A 174 -18.28 -11.12 8.91
C ASP A 174 -17.28 -10.86 10.06
N PRO A 175 -16.44 -11.84 10.45
CA PRO A 175 -15.46 -11.69 11.52
C PRO A 175 -14.46 -10.53 11.36
N ALA A 176 -14.24 -10.06 10.14
CA ALA A 176 -13.38 -8.91 9.86
C ALA A 176 -14.05 -7.56 10.19
N ILE A 177 -15.36 -7.53 10.43
CA ILE A 177 -16.08 -6.33 10.88
C ILE A 177 -15.85 -6.13 12.37
N ARG A 178 -15.05 -5.12 12.72
CA ARG A 178 -14.86 -4.67 14.09
C ARG A 178 -16.09 -3.91 14.57
N THR A 179 -16.61 -4.32 15.71
CA THR A 179 -17.75 -3.68 16.38
C THR A 179 -17.31 -2.99 17.67
N GLU A 180 -17.71 -1.74 17.86
CA GLU A 180 -17.57 -1.02 19.13
C GLU A 180 -18.92 -0.45 19.56
N VAL A 181 -19.16 -0.48 20.88
CA VAL A 181 -20.38 0.04 21.49
C VAL A 181 -19.99 0.83 22.73
N LYS A 182 -20.54 2.04 22.85
CA LYS A 182 -20.32 2.92 24.00
C LYS A 182 -21.62 3.60 24.39
N ALA A 183 -21.99 3.48 25.67
CA ALA A 183 -23.05 4.30 26.24
C ALA A 183 -22.49 5.62 26.79
N ASP A 184 -23.19 6.73 26.53
CA ASP A 184 -22.90 8.02 27.12
C ASP A 184 -24.13 8.94 27.10
N GLY A 185 -24.34 9.68 28.20
CA GLY A 185 -25.43 10.66 28.30
C GLY A 185 -26.83 10.10 28.01
N GLY A 186 -27.12 8.85 28.37
CA GLY A 186 -28.41 8.19 28.09
C GLY A 186 -28.60 7.76 26.62
N ARG A 187 -27.53 7.78 25.82
CA ARG A 187 -27.49 7.36 24.43
C ARG A 187 -26.50 6.19 24.29
N VAL A 188 -26.61 5.42 23.22
CA VAL A 188 -25.65 4.37 22.85
C VAL A 188 -25.15 4.64 21.44
N GLY A 189 -23.85 4.80 21.29
CA GLY A 189 -23.15 4.86 20.02
C GLY A 189 -22.65 3.48 19.61
N VAL A 190 -22.72 3.20 18.32
CA VAL A 190 -22.21 1.98 17.70
C VAL A 190 -21.31 2.36 16.52
N LEU A 191 -20.19 1.67 16.41
CA LEU A 191 -19.30 1.68 15.25
C LEU A 191 -19.19 0.26 14.71
N LEU A 192 -19.49 0.07 13.44
CA LEU A 192 -19.07 -1.09 12.66
C LEU A 192 -17.99 -0.61 11.68
N SER A 193 -16.86 -1.30 11.59
CA SER A 193 -15.76 -0.89 10.72
C SER A 193 -15.01 -2.07 10.14
N VAL A 194 -14.60 -1.94 8.89
CA VAL A 194 -13.63 -2.84 8.25
C VAL A 194 -12.27 -2.17 8.34
N LYS A 195 -11.23 -2.97 8.59
CA LYS A 195 -9.85 -2.46 8.61
C LYS A 195 -9.46 -2.02 7.19
N GLY A 196 -9.24 -0.72 7.00
CA GLY A 196 -8.72 -0.18 5.75
C GLY A 196 -7.22 -0.43 5.57
N ASN A 197 -6.70 -0.03 4.40
CA ASN A 197 -5.28 -0.11 4.06
C ASN A 197 -4.44 1.05 4.64
N GLY A 198 -5.06 2.01 5.33
CA GLY A 198 -4.38 3.17 5.91
C GLY A 198 -4.11 4.32 4.94
N PHE A 199 -4.64 4.25 3.71
CA PHE A 199 -4.53 5.31 2.69
C PHE A 199 -5.88 5.71 2.11
N ASP A 200 -6.78 4.74 1.95
CA ASP A 200 -8.13 4.95 1.43
C ASP A 200 -9.12 5.29 2.55
N PRO A 201 -10.28 5.90 2.21
CA PRO A 201 -11.37 6.08 3.15
C PRO A 201 -11.76 4.74 3.78
N GLN A 202 -11.75 4.70 5.11
CA GLN A 202 -12.13 3.51 5.85
C GLN A 202 -13.63 3.23 5.67
N ASP A 203 -14.01 1.97 5.41
CA ASP A 203 -15.41 1.58 5.43
C ASP A 203 -15.89 1.43 6.86
N CYS A 204 -16.79 2.34 7.25
CA CYS A 204 -17.40 2.34 8.57
C CYS A 204 -18.86 2.78 8.50
N LEU A 205 -19.62 2.27 9.46
CA LEU A 205 -21.03 2.55 9.67
C LEU A 205 -21.21 2.95 11.13
N LEU A 206 -21.84 4.10 11.35
CA LEU A 206 -22.15 4.60 12.67
C LEU A 206 -23.63 4.44 12.94
N ALA A 207 -23.96 4.19 14.21
CA ALA A 207 -25.32 4.31 14.67
C ALA A 207 -25.39 4.97 16.04
N ARG A 208 -26.49 5.68 16.28
CA ARG A 208 -26.81 6.28 17.56
C ARG A 208 -28.22 5.89 17.95
N VAL A 209 -28.36 5.29 19.11
CA VAL A 209 -29.64 4.99 19.75
C VAL A 209 -29.82 5.96 20.91
N GLY A 210 -30.88 6.77 20.86
CA GLY A 210 -31.23 7.72 21.89
C GLY A 210 -32.75 7.83 22.07
N PRO A 211 -33.22 8.47 23.14
CA PRO A 211 -34.64 8.79 23.29
C PRO A 211 -35.13 9.66 22.13
N GLY A 212 -36.22 9.27 21.47
CA GLY A 212 -36.84 9.97 20.36
C GLY A 212 -36.17 9.76 19.00
N ALA A 213 -34.89 9.34 18.95
CA ALA A 213 -34.14 9.23 17.71
C ALA A 213 -33.23 7.98 17.68
N THR A 214 -33.27 7.28 16.55
CA THR A 214 -32.30 6.22 16.23
C THR A 214 -31.84 6.39 14.80
N GLU A 215 -30.55 6.63 14.65
CA GLU A 215 -29.92 7.05 13.40
C GLU A 215 -28.81 6.08 13.03
N VAL A 216 -28.69 5.82 11.73
CA VAL A 216 -27.65 4.98 11.14
C VAL A 216 -27.12 5.70 9.90
N TRP A 217 -25.81 5.93 9.84
CA TRP A 217 -25.21 6.69 8.74
C TRP A 217 -23.75 6.28 8.50
N THR A 218 -23.31 6.50 7.26
CA THR A 218 -21.91 6.43 6.88
C THR A 218 -21.35 7.85 6.88
N PRO A 219 -20.23 8.12 7.58
CA PRO A 219 -19.61 9.44 7.53
C PRO A 219 -19.20 9.83 6.10
N PRO A 220 -19.16 11.14 5.77
CA PRO A 220 -18.63 11.63 4.50
C PRO A 220 -17.22 11.11 4.23
N ARG A 221 -16.88 10.94 2.94
CA ARG A 221 -15.59 10.37 2.51
C ARG A 221 -14.38 11.01 3.22
N ILE A 222 -14.36 12.34 3.33
CA ILE A 222 -13.27 13.09 3.96
C ILE A 222 -13.07 12.66 5.42
N GLN A 223 -14.15 12.56 6.20
CA GLN A 223 -14.07 12.14 7.60
C GLN A 223 -13.67 10.66 7.78
N ARG A 224 -13.80 9.85 6.73
CA ARG A 224 -13.37 8.44 6.73
C ARG A 224 -11.90 8.28 6.36
N MET A 225 -11.20 9.34 5.98
CA MET A 225 -9.77 9.25 5.71
C MET A 225 -9.00 8.90 7.00
N PRO A 226 -7.89 8.16 6.89
CA PRO A 226 -7.01 7.86 8.02
C PRO A 226 -6.61 9.13 8.77
N GLY A 227 -6.89 9.19 10.08
CA GLY A 227 -6.57 10.32 10.95
C GLY A 227 -7.71 11.33 11.18
N GLU A 228 -8.78 11.31 10.37
CA GLU A 228 -9.86 12.32 10.42
C GLU A 228 -10.95 12.04 11.49
N GLY A 229 -10.86 10.92 12.20
CA GLY A 229 -11.71 10.62 13.36
C GLY A 229 -13.18 10.26 13.07
N GLY A 230 -13.61 10.24 11.80
CA GLY A 230 -15.00 9.97 11.44
C GLY A 230 -15.44 8.53 11.71
N CYS A 231 -14.53 7.57 11.63
CA CYS A 231 -14.81 6.15 11.93
C CYS A 231 -14.52 5.80 13.40
N THR A 232 -15.17 6.51 14.34
CA THR A 232 -15.01 6.27 15.78
C THR A 232 -16.36 6.17 16.48
N VAL A 233 -16.44 5.40 17.57
CA VAL A 233 -17.64 5.36 18.42
C VAL A 233 -17.94 6.71 19.08
N GLY A 234 -16.91 7.56 19.26
CA GLY A 234 -17.08 8.94 19.68
C GLY A 234 -17.87 9.76 18.67
N ASN A 235 -17.54 9.67 17.38
CA ASN A 235 -18.29 10.32 16.30
C ASN A 235 -19.73 9.79 16.18
N ALA A 236 -20.00 8.56 16.63
CA ALA A 236 -21.37 8.05 16.71
C ALA A 236 -22.19 8.74 17.82
N LEU A 237 -21.57 9.08 18.95
CA LEU A 237 -22.25 9.77 20.04
C LEU A 237 -22.39 11.27 19.75
N ASP A 238 -21.29 11.88 19.31
CA ASP A 238 -21.15 13.31 19.09
C ASP A 238 -20.57 13.55 17.68
N PRO A 239 -21.42 13.56 16.64
CA PRO A 239 -20.99 13.65 15.25
C PRO A 239 -20.27 14.96 14.93
N ALA A 240 -19.14 14.86 14.24
CA ALA A 240 -18.44 15.98 13.67
C ALA A 240 -19.35 16.71 12.65
N PRO A 241 -19.28 18.06 12.59
CA PRO A 241 -20.04 18.82 11.60
C PRO A 241 -19.68 18.38 10.18
N ALA A 242 -20.65 18.48 9.27
CA ALA A 242 -20.42 18.13 7.87
C ALA A 242 -19.30 19.00 7.28
N PRO A 243 -18.37 18.43 6.49
CA PRO A 243 -17.33 19.21 5.82
C PRO A 243 -17.97 20.22 4.85
N HIS A 244 -17.41 21.43 4.79
CA HIS A 244 -17.82 22.53 3.91
C HIS A 244 -17.14 22.45 2.54
#